data_AF-A0A482ZBL5-F1
#
_entry.id   AF-A0A482ZBL5-F1
#
_cell.length_a   1.000
_cell.length_b   1.000
_cell.length_c   1.000
_cell.angle_alpha   90.00
_cell.angle_beta   90.00
_cell.angle_gamma   90.00
#
_symmetry.space_group_name_H-M   'P 1'
#
loop_
_entity.id
_entity.type
_entity.pdbx_description
1 polymer ?
#
loop_
_entity_poly.entity_id
_entity_poly.type
_entity_poly.pdbx_seq_one_letter_code
_entity_poly.pdbx_strand_id
1 'polypeptide(L)'
;TEAYFTLLTLAEGAVLLNGVKALVAKVDGTEALKIIAKETAMSIKDAGAFVNDLVRGRGFGNVRAIGRLKVNKLAEANITNSGKTVLGKHIEGGGYIKKAQDTGSSYFDNGNKWDKLSPKQRWNANKHFLDKISAKGDEINLSTPKGKIIKGKYLDKEINYLINQKGYRWIDELTLKKL
;
A
#
# COMPACT_ATOMS: atom_id res chain seq x y z
N THR A 1 -6.99 14.31 -18.48
CA THR A 1 -5.87 13.96 -19.38
C THR A 1 -4.58 14.03 -18.60
N GLU A 2 -4.13 12.85 -18.15
CA GLU A 2 -2.75 12.37 -17.89
C GLU A 2 -1.67 13.20 -17.18
N ALA A 3 -1.83 14.50 -16.93
CA ALA A 3 -0.80 15.33 -16.26
C ALA A 3 -0.86 15.28 -14.71
N TYR A 4 -1.91 14.69 -14.12
CA TYR A 4 -2.05 14.59 -12.66
C TYR A 4 -1.36 13.35 -12.05
N PHE A 5 -0.83 12.45 -12.88
CA PHE A 5 -0.17 11.23 -12.43
C PHE A 5 1.34 11.39 -12.14
N THR A 6 1.92 12.55 -12.43
CA THR A 6 3.36 12.80 -12.27
C THR A 6 3.69 13.55 -10.98
N LEU A 7 3.10 13.16 -9.86
CA LEU A 7 3.53 13.65 -8.53
C LEU A 7 4.19 12.56 -7.66
N LEU A 8 4.50 11.40 -8.22
CA LEU A 8 5.22 10.34 -7.52
C LEU A 8 6.51 9.87 -8.20
N THR A 9 7.11 10.68 -9.08
CA THR A 9 8.44 10.41 -9.63
C THR A 9 9.49 11.28 -8.93
N LEU A 10 10.22 10.63 -8.02
CA LEU A 10 11.64 10.87 -7.68
C LEU A 10 12.15 12.32 -7.71
N ALA A 11 11.93 13.07 -6.63
CA ALA A 11 12.90 13.97 -6.00
C ALA A 11 12.31 14.46 -4.66
N GLU A 12 13.15 14.46 -3.63
CA GLU A 12 13.15 15.19 -2.35
C GLU A 12 11.92 16.02 -1.95
N GLY A 13 11.60 16.03 -0.64
CA GLY A 13 10.37 16.55 -0.03
C GLY A 13 9.79 17.87 -0.58
N ALA A 14 10.58 18.76 -1.16
CA ALA A 14 10.10 19.96 -1.84
C ALA A 14 9.06 19.70 -2.96
N VAL A 15 9.17 18.60 -3.72
CA VAL A 15 8.19 18.27 -4.78
C VAL A 15 6.83 17.87 -4.19
N LEU A 16 6.85 17.13 -3.07
CA LEU A 16 5.64 16.74 -2.34
C LEU A 16 4.93 17.95 -1.71
N LEU A 17 5.71 18.90 -1.17
CA LEU A 17 5.21 20.16 -0.61
C LEU A 17 4.42 20.96 -1.65
N ASN A 18 5.00 21.14 -2.83
CA ASN A 18 4.38 21.92 -3.90
C ASN A 18 3.14 21.21 -4.47
N GLY A 19 3.18 19.87 -4.60
CA GLY A 19 2.04 19.07 -5.01
C GLY A 19 0.85 19.14 -4.04
N VAL A 20 1.11 19.04 -2.73
CA VAL A 20 0.05 19.12 -1.70
C VAL A 20 -0.53 20.53 -1.61
N LYS A 21 0.31 21.58 -1.67
CA LYS A 21 -0.17 22.97 -1.73
C LYS A 21 -1.05 23.22 -2.97
N ALA A 22 -0.62 22.72 -4.13
CA ALA A 22 -1.39 22.86 -5.36
C ALA A 22 -2.71 22.08 -5.31
N LEU A 23 -2.75 20.91 -4.68
CA LEU A 23 -3.96 20.13 -4.47
C LEU A 23 -4.95 20.88 -3.55
N VAL A 24 -4.50 21.32 -2.38
CA VAL A 24 -5.34 22.08 -1.41
C VAL A 24 -5.87 23.38 -2.02
N ALA A 25 -5.13 24.00 -2.94
CA ALA A 25 -5.59 25.20 -3.65
C ALA A 25 -6.62 24.93 -4.76
N LYS A 26 -6.66 23.70 -5.30
CA LYS A 26 -7.49 23.34 -6.47
C LYS A 26 -8.79 22.61 -6.12
N VAL A 27 -8.84 21.94 -4.98
CA VAL A 27 -10.01 21.19 -4.53
C VAL A 27 -10.46 21.66 -3.16
N ASP A 28 -11.73 21.45 -2.82
CA ASP A 28 -12.25 21.72 -1.47
C ASP A 28 -11.33 21.06 -0.41
N GLY A 29 -11.13 21.74 0.71
CA GLY A 29 -10.23 21.29 1.78
C GLY A 29 -10.58 19.90 2.30
N THR A 30 -11.84 19.53 2.32
CA THR A 30 -12.32 18.20 2.74
C THR A 30 -11.94 17.12 1.74
N GLU A 31 -12.08 17.40 0.44
CA GLU A 31 -11.70 16.46 -0.63
C GLU A 31 -10.18 16.32 -0.76
N ALA A 32 -9.43 17.42 -0.59
CA ALA A 32 -7.98 17.38 -0.50
C ALA A 32 -7.51 16.42 0.60
N LEU A 33 -8.13 16.51 1.79
CA LEU A 33 -7.79 15.67 2.92
C LEU A 33 -8.12 14.20 2.69
N LYS A 34 -9.22 13.88 2.02
CA LYS A 34 -9.56 12.50 1.63
C LYS A 34 -8.53 11.93 0.65
N ILE A 35 -8.14 12.71 -0.35
CA ILE A 35 -7.12 12.30 -1.34
C ILE A 35 -5.77 12.08 -0.65
N ILE A 36 -5.32 13.04 0.17
CA ILE A 36 -4.05 12.93 0.91
C ILE A 36 -4.09 11.73 1.87
N ALA A 37 -5.16 11.57 2.65
CA ALA A 37 -5.34 10.42 3.55
C ALA A 37 -5.25 9.09 2.78
N LYS A 38 -5.90 9.01 1.62
CA LYS A 38 -5.88 7.82 0.75
C LYS A 38 -4.49 7.54 0.19
N GLU A 39 -3.84 8.53 -0.44
CA GLU A 39 -2.53 8.34 -1.08
C GLU A 39 -1.40 8.09 -0.09
N THR A 40 -1.50 8.68 1.10
CA THR A 40 -0.49 8.51 2.16
C THR A 40 -0.82 7.39 3.15
N ALA A 41 -1.94 6.70 2.97
CA ALA A 41 -2.51 5.73 3.93
C ALA A 41 -2.60 6.27 5.37
N MET A 42 -2.89 7.57 5.50
CA MET A 42 -3.07 8.26 6.77
C MET A 42 -4.56 8.32 7.12
N SER A 43 -4.88 8.50 8.41
CA SER A 43 -6.26 8.87 8.76
C SER A 43 -6.54 10.30 8.26
N ILE A 44 -7.81 10.65 8.03
CA ILE A 44 -8.19 12.03 7.65
C ILE A 44 -7.69 13.03 8.70
N LYS A 45 -7.73 12.65 10.00
CA LYS A 45 -7.18 13.46 11.10
C LYS A 45 -5.67 13.68 10.96
N ASP A 46 -4.92 12.62 10.68
CA ASP A 46 -3.46 12.70 10.49
C ASP A 46 -3.10 13.48 9.21
N ALA A 47 -3.87 13.31 8.14
CA ALA A 47 -3.73 14.09 6.91
C ALA A 47 -4.00 15.59 7.17
N GLY A 48 -5.00 15.89 8.00
CA GLY A 48 -5.29 17.24 8.49
C GLY A 48 -4.11 17.85 9.23
N ALA A 49 -3.52 17.10 10.18
CA ALA A 49 -2.32 17.54 10.89
C ALA A 49 -1.14 17.76 9.93
N PHE A 50 -0.93 16.86 8.97
CA PHE A 50 0.12 16.96 7.96
C PHE A 50 -0.02 18.22 7.09
N VAL A 51 -1.21 18.48 6.53
CA VAL A 51 -1.48 19.69 5.75
C VAL A 51 -1.28 20.95 6.61
N ASN A 52 -1.72 20.92 7.86
CA ASN A 52 -1.61 22.05 8.76
C ASN A 52 -0.15 22.39 9.12
N ASP A 53 0.70 21.37 9.31
CA ASP A 53 2.15 21.55 9.49
C ASP A 53 2.82 22.11 8.24
N LEU A 54 2.36 21.65 7.07
CA LEU A 54 2.84 22.06 5.76
C LEU A 54 2.51 23.53 5.45
N VAL A 55 1.27 23.95 5.72
CA VAL A 55 0.78 25.32 5.52
C VAL A 55 1.47 26.29 6.48
N ARG A 56 1.68 25.90 7.73
CA ARG A 56 2.33 26.76 8.75
C ARG A 56 3.85 26.85 8.63
N GLY A 57 4.44 26.30 7.56
CA GLY A 57 5.89 26.38 7.34
C GLY A 57 6.72 25.67 8.41
N ARG A 58 6.13 24.77 9.21
CA ARG A 58 6.83 23.99 10.25
C ARG A 58 7.74 22.90 9.67
N GLY A 59 7.89 22.87 8.35
CA GLY A 59 8.66 21.88 7.60
C GLY A 59 8.10 20.47 7.73
N PHE A 60 8.79 19.48 7.16
CA PHE A 60 8.47 18.06 7.33
C PHE A 60 8.84 17.51 8.73
N GLY A 61 8.91 18.35 9.77
CA GLY A 61 9.39 17.99 11.12
C GLY A 61 8.57 16.87 11.78
N ASN A 62 7.40 16.53 11.24
CA ASN A 62 6.63 15.37 11.65
C ASN A 62 7.28 14.07 11.10
N VAL A 63 8.38 13.64 11.74
CA VAL A 63 9.18 12.44 11.44
C VAL A 63 8.30 11.19 11.20
N ARG A 64 7.14 11.11 11.87
CA ARG A 64 6.17 10.02 11.71
C ARG A 64 5.50 9.98 10.34
N ALA A 65 5.18 11.13 9.75
CA ALA A 65 4.55 11.21 8.43
C ALA A 65 5.54 10.84 7.32
N ILE A 66 6.76 11.39 7.37
CA ILE A 66 7.86 10.98 6.46
C ILE A 66 8.12 9.47 6.60
N GLY A 67 8.15 8.97 7.84
CA GLY A 67 8.33 7.54 8.12
C GLY A 67 7.29 6.66 7.43
N ARG A 68 6.00 7.05 7.47
CA ARG A 68 4.92 6.34 6.77
C ARG A 68 5.07 6.39 5.25
N LEU A 69 5.37 7.55 4.67
CA LEU A 69 5.59 7.70 3.23
C LEU A 69 6.72 6.79 2.73
N LYS A 70 7.83 6.71 3.47
CA LYS A 70 8.95 5.80 3.16
C LYS A 70 8.51 4.33 3.22
N VAL A 71 7.66 3.97 4.18
CA VAL A 71 7.15 2.60 4.32
C VAL A 71 6.17 2.25 3.18
N ASN A 72 5.29 3.17 2.77
CA ASN A 72 4.39 2.95 1.64
C ASN A 72 5.17 2.78 0.33
N LYS A 73 6.21 3.60 0.12
CA LYS A 73 7.07 3.46 -1.07
C LYS A 73 7.75 2.09 -1.12
N LEU A 74 8.16 1.55 0.04
CA LEU A 74 8.70 0.18 0.11
C LEU A 74 7.61 -0.86 -0.15
N ALA A 75 6.41 -0.67 0.42
CA ALA A 75 5.28 -1.55 0.17
C ALA A 75 4.91 -1.63 -1.32
N GLU A 76 5.09 -0.55 -2.07
CA GLU A 76 4.85 -0.49 -3.51
C GLU A 76 6.02 -0.96 -4.37
N ALA A 77 7.22 -1.12 -3.82
CA ALA A 77 8.46 -1.31 -4.59
C ALA A 77 8.44 -2.57 -5.48
N ASN A 78 7.64 -3.55 -5.10
CA ASN A 78 7.51 -4.84 -5.78
C ASN A 78 6.14 -5.00 -6.46
N ILE A 79 5.39 -3.90 -6.66
CA ILE A 79 4.20 -3.91 -7.51
C ILE A 79 4.66 -3.90 -8.96
N THR A 80 4.30 -4.94 -9.70
CA THR A 80 4.46 -4.99 -11.15
C THR A 80 3.16 -4.58 -11.84
N ASN A 81 3.20 -4.41 -13.16
CA ASN A 81 2.00 -4.18 -13.99
C ASN A 81 1.58 -5.46 -14.73
N SER A 82 1.89 -6.63 -14.17
CA SER A 82 1.56 -7.93 -14.80
C SER A 82 0.07 -8.31 -14.67
N GLY A 83 -0.69 -7.58 -13.85
CA GLY A 83 -2.06 -7.93 -13.49
C GLY A 83 -2.16 -9.14 -12.55
N LYS A 84 -1.03 -9.59 -11.97
CA LYS A 84 -0.98 -10.72 -11.06
C LYS A 84 -0.19 -10.36 -9.81
N THR A 85 -0.68 -10.79 -8.65
CA THR A 85 -0.03 -10.64 -7.35
C THR A 85 0.10 -12.00 -6.67
N VAL A 86 1.23 -12.28 -6.02
CA VAL A 86 1.38 -13.49 -5.17
C VAL A 86 1.35 -13.14 -3.69
N LEU A 87 0.49 -13.83 -2.94
CA LEU A 87 0.46 -13.77 -1.47
C LEU A 87 0.78 -15.14 -0.88
N GLY A 88 1.22 -15.17 0.38
CA GLY A 88 1.42 -16.43 1.07
C GLY A 88 2.30 -16.35 2.30
N LYS A 89 2.74 -17.53 2.77
CA LYS A 89 3.66 -17.62 3.91
C LYS A 89 5.04 -17.06 3.53
N HIS A 90 5.55 -16.15 4.35
CA HIS A 90 6.94 -15.72 4.27
C HIS A 90 7.88 -16.85 4.71
N ILE A 91 8.79 -17.23 3.82
CA ILE A 91 9.84 -18.23 4.04
C ILE A 91 11.10 -17.62 3.45
N GLU A 92 12.17 -17.54 4.22
CA GLU A 92 13.45 -16.99 3.77
C GLU A 92 13.94 -17.77 2.54
N GLY A 93 14.33 -17.05 1.47
CA GLY A 93 14.73 -17.66 0.19
C GLY A 93 13.62 -18.38 -0.59
N GLY A 94 12.36 -18.34 -0.14
CA GLY A 94 11.27 -19.13 -0.71
C GLY A 94 9.89 -18.48 -0.61
N GLY A 95 8.87 -19.33 -0.44
CA GLY A 95 7.49 -18.91 -0.20
C GLY A 95 6.90 -18.07 -1.33
N TYR A 96 6.08 -17.07 -0.97
CA TYR A 96 5.42 -16.22 -1.96
C TYR A 96 6.39 -15.30 -2.71
N ILE A 97 7.49 -14.87 -2.07
CA ILE A 97 8.48 -13.97 -2.70
C ILE A 97 9.14 -14.67 -3.89
N LYS A 98 9.67 -15.88 -3.67
CA LYS A 98 10.30 -16.66 -4.75
C LYS A 98 9.30 -16.96 -5.88
N LYS A 99 8.08 -17.39 -5.54
CA LYS A 99 7.02 -17.65 -6.54
C LYS A 99 6.66 -16.38 -7.34
N ALA A 100 6.62 -15.22 -6.69
CA ALA A 100 6.32 -13.96 -7.37
C ALA A 100 7.45 -13.59 -8.35
N GLN A 101 8.70 -13.68 -7.89
CA GLN A 101 9.88 -13.41 -8.71
C GLN A 101 9.94 -14.33 -9.94
N ASP A 102 9.71 -15.64 -9.74
CA ASP A 102 9.72 -16.64 -10.82
C ASP A 102 8.62 -16.42 -11.87
N THR A 103 7.56 -15.70 -11.51
CA THR A 103 6.39 -15.47 -12.38
C THR A 103 6.24 -14.01 -12.83
N GLY A 104 7.15 -13.11 -12.43
CA GLY A 104 7.03 -11.67 -12.69
C GLY A 104 5.80 -11.01 -12.05
N SER A 105 5.23 -11.64 -11.02
CA SER A 105 4.04 -11.15 -10.32
C SER A 105 4.41 -10.12 -9.25
N SER A 106 3.47 -9.22 -8.93
CA SER A 106 3.59 -8.34 -7.77
C SER A 106 3.69 -9.14 -6.47
N TYR A 107 4.39 -8.61 -5.47
CA TYR A 107 4.38 -9.15 -4.11
C TYR A 107 4.65 -8.06 -3.09
N PHE A 108 4.28 -8.29 -1.83
CA PHE A 108 4.59 -7.37 -0.76
C PHE A 108 5.94 -7.72 -0.12
N ASP A 109 6.87 -6.78 -0.05
CA ASP A 109 8.08 -6.93 0.77
C ASP A 109 8.62 -5.56 1.20
N ASN A 110 8.83 -5.41 2.51
CA ASN A 110 9.38 -4.19 3.11
C ASN A 110 10.84 -4.38 3.56
N GLY A 111 11.45 -5.53 3.28
CA GLY A 111 12.79 -5.93 3.66
C GLY A 111 13.08 -5.70 5.14
N ASN A 112 14.30 -5.23 5.44
CA ASN A 112 14.80 -4.99 6.80
C ASN A 112 14.01 -3.95 7.61
N LYS A 113 13.03 -3.25 7.02
CA LYS A 113 12.14 -2.37 7.77
C LYS A 113 11.07 -3.13 8.53
N TRP A 114 10.69 -4.33 8.09
CA TRP A 114 9.64 -5.12 8.72
C TRP A 114 9.82 -5.21 10.24
N ASP A 115 11.01 -5.58 10.70
CA ASP A 115 11.31 -5.77 12.13
C ASP A 115 11.25 -4.48 12.94
N LYS A 116 11.47 -3.34 12.30
CA LYS A 116 11.45 -2.00 12.92
C LYS A 116 10.04 -1.40 12.99
N LEU A 117 9.04 -2.03 12.36
CA LEU A 117 7.66 -1.58 12.37
C LEU A 117 6.86 -2.25 13.49
N SER A 118 6.03 -1.48 14.18
CA SER A 118 5.01 -2.03 15.08
C SER A 118 4.00 -2.90 14.31
N PRO A 119 3.28 -3.84 14.97
CA PRO A 119 2.26 -4.66 14.32
C PRO A 119 1.23 -3.84 13.54
N LYS A 120 0.81 -2.69 14.08
CA LYS A 120 -0.12 -1.77 13.41
C LYS A 120 0.49 -1.15 12.15
N GLN A 121 1.76 -0.76 12.19
CA GLN A 121 2.44 -0.20 11.00
C GLN A 121 2.66 -1.26 9.91
N ARG A 122 3.04 -2.49 10.29
CA ARG A 122 3.16 -3.62 9.35
C ARG A 122 1.85 -3.87 8.62
N TRP A 123 0.75 -3.94 9.38
CA TRP A 123 -0.57 -4.11 8.80
C TRP A 123 -0.97 -2.95 7.89
N ASN A 124 -0.74 -1.70 8.31
CA ASN A 124 -1.07 -0.54 7.47
C ASN A 124 -0.28 -0.53 6.14
N ALA A 125 1.00 -0.88 6.17
CA ALA A 125 1.81 -0.97 4.95
C ALA A 125 1.33 -2.07 4.00
N ASN A 126 1.01 -3.24 4.56
CA ASN A 126 0.44 -4.35 3.81
C ASN A 126 -0.93 -4.00 3.21
N LYS A 127 -1.82 -3.42 4.02
CA LYS A 127 -3.13 -2.94 3.57
C LYS A 127 -3.01 -1.93 2.43
N HIS A 128 -2.04 -1.02 2.51
CA HIS A 128 -1.73 -0.06 1.43
C HIS A 128 -1.33 -0.76 0.13
N PHE A 129 -0.45 -1.77 0.19
CA PHE A 129 -0.13 -2.60 -0.97
C PHE A 129 -1.37 -3.30 -1.54
N LEU A 130 -2.19 -3.94 -0.69
CA LEU A 130 -3.43 -4.59 -1.10
C LEU A 130 -4.40 -3.60 -1.76
N ASP A 131 -4.47 -2.37 -1.27
CA ASP A 131 -5.29 -1.31 -1.85
C ASP A 131 -4.83 -0.96 -3.27
N LYS A 132 -3.52 -0.88 -3.51
CA LYS A 132 -2.96 -0.57 -4.84
C LYS A 132 -3.20 -1.71 -5.84
N ILE A 133 -2.92 -2.96 -5.48
CA ILE A 133 -3.12 -4.11 -6.40
C ILE A 133 -4.62 -4.38 -6.65
N SER A 134 -5.48 -4.15 -5.66
CA SER A 134 -6.93 -4.32 -5.83
C SER A 134 -7.59 -3.21 -6.63
N ALA A 135 -7.01 -2.00 -6.62
CA ALA A 135 -7.43 -0.91 -7.51
C ALA A 135 -7.12 -1.23 -8.97
N LYS A 136 -6.00 -1.89 -9.26
CA LYS A 136 -5.64 -2.38 -10.59
C LYS A 136 -6.44 -3.61 -11.03
N GLY A 137 -7.04 -4.32 -10.08
CA GLY A 137 -7.82 -5.52 -10.35
C GLY A 137 -6.96 -6.78 -10.53
N ASP A 138 -5.77 -6.81 -9.93
CA ASP A 138 -4.85 -7.95 -10.05
C ASP A 138 -5.54 -9.26 -9.65
N GLU A 139 -5.25 -10.34 -10.38
CA GLU A 139 -5.49 -11.71 -9.97
C GLU A 139 -4.53 -12.09 -8.83
N ILE A 140 -5.06 -12.66 -7.74
CA ILE A 140 -4.27 -13.02 -6.57
C ILE A 140 -3.98 -14.51 -6.59
N ASN A 141 -2.71 -14.88 -6.72
CA ASN A 141 -2.23 -16.25 -6.69
C ASN A 141 -1.56 -16.54 -5.33
N LEU A 142 -1.84 -17.69 -4.74
CA LEU A 142 -1.31 -18.04 -3.43
C LEU A 142 -0.13 -18.99 -3.55
N SER A 143 0.87 -18.84 -2.68
CA SER A 143 1.89 -19.88 -2.46
C SER A 143 1.48 -20.89 -1.39
N THR A 144 0.37 -20.65 -0.70
CA THR A 144 -0.20 -21.51 0.34
C THR A 144 -1.66 -21.85 -0.03
N PRO A 145 -2.01 -23.13 -0.21
CA PRO A 145 -3.39 -23.54 -0.50
C PRO A 145 -4.37 -23.08 0.57
N LYS A 146 -5.62 -22.81 0.16
CA LYS A 146 -6.70 -22.31 1.01
C LYS A 146 -6.87 -23.14 2.29
N GLY A 147 -6.93 -24.46 2.18
CA GLY A 147 -7.02 -25.37 3.33
C GLY A 147 -5.82 -25.35 4.30
N LYS A 148 -4.68 -24.76 3.91
CA LYS A 148 -3.46 -24.65 4.74
C LYS A 148 -3.27 -23.26 5.34
N ILE A 149 -4.21 -22.34 5.15
CA ILE A 149 -4.14 -20.99 5.71
C ILE A 149 -4.41 -21.06 7.22
N ILE A 150 -3.50 -20.48 8.00
CA ILE A 150 -3.60 -20.44 9.46
C ILE A 150 -4.38 -19.20 9.88
N LYS A 151 -5.53 -19.40 10.55
CA LYS A 151 -6.38 -18.32 11.07
C LYS A 151 -5.62 -17.36 11.98
N GLY A 152 -5.89 -16.06 11.84
CA GLY A 152 -5.27 -14.98 12.63
C GLY A 152 -3.86 -14.56 12.19
N LYS A 153 -3.22 -15.29 11.27
CA LYS A 153 -1.93 -14.90 10.68
C LYS A 153 -2.12 -13.88 9.55
N TYR A 154 -1.02 -13.31 9.05
CA TYR A 154 -1.07 -12.24 8.03
C TYR A 154 -1.83 -12.66 6.77
N LEU A 155 -1.54 -13.83 6.21
CA LEU A 155 -2.21 -14.33 5.02
C LEU A 155 -3.75 -14.42 5.18
N ASP A 156 -4.21 -14.91 6.34
CA ASP A 156 -5.64 -14.94 6.67
C ASP A 156 -6.24 -13.51 6.72
N LYS A 157 -5.53 -12.55 7.33
CA LYS A 157 -5.97 -11.15 7.38
C LYS A 157 -6.01 -10.51 5.99
N GLU A 158 -5.01 -10.76 5.15
CA GLU A 158 -4.93 -10.26 3.77
C GLU A 158 -6.12 -10.76 2.93
N ILE A 159 -6.39 -12.07 2.99
CA ILE A 159 -7.48 -12.71 2.26
C ILE A 159 -8.84 -12.20 2.74
N ASN A 160 -9.04 -12.14 4.05
CA ASN A 160 -10.27 -11.58 4.63
C ASN A 160 -10.46 -10.12 4.22
N TYR A 161 -9.38 -9.34 4.12
CA TYR A 161 -9.46 -7.96 3.66
C TYR A 161 -9.86 -7.89 2.18
N LEU A 162 -9.22 -8.67 1.31
CA LEU A 162 -9.53 -8.70 -0.12
C LEU A 162 -10.99 -9.12 -0.38
N ILE A 163 -11.47 -10.17 0.31
CA ILE A 163 -12.83 -10.67 0.14
C ILE A 163 -13.85 -9.65 0.68
N ASN A 164 -13.71 -9.26 1.95
CA ASN A 164 -14.75 -8.50 2.64
C ASN A 164 -14.75 -7.01 2.30
N GLN A 165 -13.63 -6.46 1.80
CA GLN A 165 -13.48 -5.02 1.57
C GLN A 165 -13.16 -4.67 0.12
N LYS A 166 -12.67 -5.62 -0.69
CA LYS A 166 -12.22 -5.35 -2.07
C LYS A 166 -12.99 -6.11 -3.14
N GLY A 167 -13.98 -6.91 -2.78
CA GLY A 167 -14.83 -7.62 -3.75
C GLY A 167 -14.16 -8.84 -4.38
N TYR A 168 -13.13 -9.39 -3.76
CA TYR A 168 -12.50 -10.62 -4.24
C TYR A 168 -13.30 -11.86 -3.84
N ARG A 169 -13.23 -12.90 -4.66
CA ARG A 169 -13.74 -14.23 -4.37
C ARG A 169 -12.72 -15.29 -4.72
N TRP A 170 -12.80 -16.40 -4.00
CA TRP A 170 -12.08 -17.63 -4.35
C TRP A 170 -12.57 -18.15 -5.71
N ILE A 171 -11.62 -18.48 -6.58
CA ILE A 171 -11.89 -19.20 -7.84
C ILE A 171 -11.52 -20.67 -7.68
N ASP A 172 -10.43 -20.95 -6.96
CA ASP A 172 -9.98 -22.28 -6.60
C ASP A 172 -9.19 -22.24 -5.26
N GLU A 173 -8.45 -23.31 -4.95
CA GLU A 173 -7.66 -23.44 -3.72
C GLU A 173 -6.45 -22.48 -3.65
N LEU A 174 -6.03 -21.89 -4.77
CA LEU A 174 -4.82 -21.06 -4.87
C LEU A 174 -5.09 -19.68 -5.48
N THR A 175 -6.29 -19.37 -5.94
CA THR A 175 -6.55 -18.13 -6.67
C THR A 175 -7.77 -17.37 -6.16
N LEU A 176 -7.62 -16.05 -6.02
CA LEU A 176 -8.72 -15.10 -5.86
C LEU A 176 -8.79 -14.13 -7.03
N LYS A 177 -10.02 -13.77 -7.44
CA LYS A 177 -10.29 -12.72 -8.42
C LYS A 177 -11.32 -11.72 -7.92
N LYS A 178 -11.18 -10.48 -8.37
CA LYS A 178 -12.18 -9.44 -8.15
C LYS A 178 -13.34 -9.65 -9.13
N LEU A 179 -14.57 -9.61 -8.61
CA LEU A 179 -15.80 -9.68 -9.39
C LEU A 179 -16.50 -8.33 -9.48
#